data_AF-A0A3C0SPA3-F1
#
_entry.id   AF-A0A3C0SPA3-F1
#
_cell.length_a   1.000
_cell.length_b   1.000
_cell.length_c   1.000
_cell.angle_alpha   90.00
_cell.angle_beta   90.00
_cell.angle_gamma   90.00
#
_symmetry.space_group_name_H-M   'P 1'
#
loop_
_entity.id
_entity.type
_entity.pdbx_description
1 polymer ?
#
loop_
_entity_poly.entity_id
_entity_poly.type
_entity_poly.pdbx_seq_one_letter_code
_entity_poly.pdbx_strand_id
1 'polypeptide(L)'
;MSIVIIGGHDRMVCEYKKICDKYSCKAKVFTQMPGRFKSQIGCPDLLILFTNTVSHKMIVTAMQEASKKNINVAKSHSSSSSSLKSILDTHCLNCSGDCKNCINHIN
;
A
#
# COMPACT_ATOMS: atom_id res chain seq x y z
N MET A 1 8.20 2.71 -9.30
CA MET A 1 6.79 2.88 -8.89
C MET A 1 6.72 3.53 -7.51
N SER A 2 5.70 4.34 -7.25
CA SER A 2 5.45 5.04 -5.99
C SER A 2 4.19 4.49 -5.32
N ILE A 3 4.33 4.12 -4.05
CA ILE A 3 3.27 3.46 -3.29
C ILE A 3 2.99 4.25 -2.03
N VAL A 4 1.71 4.45 -1.72
CA VAL A 4 1.27 5.03 -0.45
C VAL A 4 0.51 3.96 0.33
N ILE A 5 0.99 3.64 1.52
CA ILE A 5 0.37 2.71 2.45
C ILE A 5 -0.31 3.51 3.56
N ILE A 6 -1.56 3.20 3.83
CA ILE A 6 -2.39 3.87 4.84
C ILE A 6 -2.88 2.81 5.81
N GLY A 7 -2.47 2.96 7.07
CA GLY A 7 -2.68 2.01 8.16
C GLY A 7 -1.45 1.22 8.53
N GLY A 8 -1.69 0.15 9.26
CA GLY A 8 -0.68 -0.66 9.94
C GLY A 8 -0.25 -0.06 11.27
N HIS A 9 0.74 -0.69 11.88
CA HIS A 9 1.28 -0.26 13.16
C HIS A 9 2.56 0.55 12.96
N ASP A 10 2.78 1.58 13.80
CA ASP A 10 3.98 2.44 13.73
C ASP A 10 5.30 1.64 13.75
N ARG A 11 5.36 0.55 14.54
CA ARG A 11 6.54 -0.34 14.59
C ARG A 11 6.84 -1.05 13.26
N MET A 12 5.83 -1.23 12.41
CA MET A 12 5.94 -1.92 11.12
C MET A 12 6.30 -0.98 9.97
N VAL A 13 6.32 0.34 10.18
CA VAL A 13 6.61 1.32 9.11
C VAL A 13 7.94 1.04 8.41
N CYS A 14 8.99 0.78 9.19
CA CYS A 14 10.30 0.44 8.63
C CYS A 14 10.25 -0.87 7.84
N GLU A 15 9.49 -1.86 8.31
CA GLU A 15 9.37 -3.15 7.65
C GLU A 15 8.58 -3.06 6.34
N TYR A 16 7.48 -2.32 6.31
CA TYR A 16 6.73 -2.09 5.08
C TYR A 16 7.58 -1.40 4.00
N LYS A 17 8.40 -0.41 4.39
CA LYS A 17 9.32 0.25 3.47
C LYS A 17 10.36 -0.73 2.92
N LYS A 18 11.00 -1.53 3.79
CA LYS A 18 11.95 -2.58 3.37
C LYS A 18 11.32 -3.59 2.42
N ILE A 19 10.07 -3.97 2.64
CA ILE A 19 9.35 -4.87 1.74
C ILE A 19 9.19 -4.18 0.38
N CYS A 20 8.66 -2.95 0.33
CA CYS A 20 8.48 -2.22 -0.93
C CYS A 20 9.81 -1.96 -1.68
N ASP A 21 10.90 -1.71 -0.97
CA ASP A 21 12.23 -1.52 -1.56
C ASP A 21 12.69 -2.77 -2.34
N LYS A 22 12.35 -3.98 -1.86
CA LYS A 22 12.63 -5.24 -2.59
C LYS A 22 11.89 -5.34 -3.94
N TYR A 23 10.77 -4.65 -4.07
CA TYR A 23 10.02 -4.55 -5.34
C TYR A 23 10.43 -3.32 -6.16
N SER A 24 11.55 -2.65 -5.82
CA SER A 24 11.99 -1.39 -6.45
C SER A 24 10.90 -0.29 -6.41
N CYS A 25 10.10 -0.28 -5.34
CA CYS A 25 8.99 0.65 -5.14
C CYS A 25 9.30 1.63 -4.01
N LYS A 26 9.14 2.93 -4.27
CA LYS A 26 9.27 3.97 -3.24
C LYS A 26 7.98 4.04 -2.42
N ALA A 27 8.04 3.64 -1.15
CA ALA A 27 6.88 3.60 -0.28
C ALA A 27 6.82 4.77 0.72
N LYS A 28 5.62 5.34 0.86
CA LYS A 28 5.25 6.28 1.91
C LYS A 28 4.18 5.66 2.79
N VAL A 29 4.38 5.65 4.11
CA VAL A 29 3.49 4.96 5.05
C VAL A 29 2.86 5.98 5.99
N PHE A 30 1.54 5.90 6.16
CA PHE A 30 0.76 6.70 7.10
C PHE A 30 0.01 5.78 8.06
N THR A 31 0.53 5.59 9.25
CA THR A 31 -0.10 4.84 10.36
C THR A 31 -1.06 5.70 11.17
N GLN A 32 -0.87 7.02 11.13
CA GLN A 32 -1.68 8.01 11.82
C GLN A 32 -2.12 9.11 10.85
N MET A 33 -3.09 9.93 11.25
CA MET A 33 -3.63 11.01 10.40
C MET A 33 -2.75 12.26 10.52
N PRO A 34 -1.95 12.62 9.50
CA PRO A 34 -1.21 13.88 9.53
C PRO A 34 -2.13 15.08 9.25
N GLY A 35 -1.77 16.26 9.76
CA GLY A 35 -2.58 17.48 9.60
C GLY A 35 -2.86 17.90 8.14
N ARG A 36 -2.03 17.48 7.18
CA ARG A 36 -2.20 17.74 5.74
C ARG A 36 -2.34 16.44 4.93
N PHE A 37 -3.11 15.48 5.42
CA PHE A 37 -3.21 14.13 4.83
C PHE A 37 -3.50 14.12 3.33
N LYS A 38 -4.53 14.86 2.86
CA LYS A 38 -4.89 14.93 1.43
C LYS A 38 -3.72 15.35 0.54
N SER A 39 -3.03 16.42 0.92
CA SER A 39 -1.87 16.93 0.19
C SER A 39 -0.66 15.98 0.29
N GLN A 40 -0.51 15.29 1.43
CA GLN A 40 0.61 14.38 1.65
C GLN A 40 0.46 13.03 0.94
N ILE A 41 -0.76 12.58 0.63
CA ILE A 41 -1.00 11.40 -0.22
C ILE A 41 -0.37 11.62 -1.59
N GLY A 42 -0.50 12.82 -2.18
CA GLY A 42 0.02 13.11 -3.52
C GLY A 42 -0.76 12.37 -4.62
N CYS A 43 -0.03 11.91 -5.65
CA CYS A 43 -0.55 11.11 -6.77
C CYS A 43 0.32 9.85 -6.97
N PRO A 44 0.24 8.86 -6.04
CA PRO A 44 0.97 7.60 -6.18
C PRO A 44 0.39 6.72 -7.28
N ASP A 45 1.18 5.73 -7.72
CA ASP A 45 0.73 4.71 -8.67
C ASP A 45 -0.22 3.71 -8.00
N LEU A 46 0.03 3.40 -6.71
CA LEU A 46 -0.77 2.48 -5.92
C LEU A 46 -1.00 3.02 -4.51
N LEU A 47 -2.24 2.94 -4.04
CA LEU A 47 -2.66 3.25 -2.69
C LEU A 47 -3.13 1.98 -1.97
N ILE A 48 -2.44 1.58 -0.91
CA ILE A 48 -2.75 0.40 -0.11
C ILE A 48 -3.43 0.84 1.18
N LEU A 49 -4.65 0.37 1.45
CA LEU A 49 -5.35 0.60 2.71
C LEU A 49 -5.42 -0.66 3.58
N PHE A 50 -4.92 -0.58 4.80
CA PHE A 50 -5.12 -1.58 5.84
C PHE A 50 -6.37 -1.26 6.67
N THR A 51 -7.54 -1.68 6.19
CA THR A 51 -8.87 -1.22 6.66
C THR A 51 -9.15 -1.44 8.15
N ASN A 52 -8.59 -2.48 8.78
CA ASN A 52 -8.79 -2.73 10.22
C ASN A 52 -8.00 -1.81 11.14
N THR A 53 -6.95 -1.18 10.63
CA THR A 53 -5.99 -0.41 11.46
C THR A 53 -6.10 1.10 11.27
N VAL A 54 -7.02 1.54 10.41
CA VAL A 54 -7.19 2.94 10.03
C VAL A 54 -8.50 3.47 10.56
N SER A 55 -8.53 4.74 10.96
CA SER A 55 -9.78 5.38 11.34
C SER A 55 -10.69 5.56 10.12
N HIS A 56 -11.99 5.55 10.34
CA HIS A 56 -12.98 5.79 9.29
C HIS A 56 -12.72 7.09 8.52
N LYS A 57 -12.31 8.16 9.23
CA LYS A 57 -11.94 9.44 8.63
C LYS A 57 -10.75 9.32 7.66
N MET A 58 -9.78 8.47 7.98
CA MET A 58 -8.60 8.23 7.15
C MET A 58 -8.97 7.45 5.89
N ILE A 59 -9.79 6.40 6.01
CA ILE A 59 -10.32 5.65 4.84
C ILE A 59 -11.07 6.59 3.90
N VAL A 60 -12.04 7.33 4.43
CA VAL A 60 -12.88 8.23 3.63
C VAL A 60 -12.03 9.25 2.89
N THR A 61 -11.08 9.88 3.58
CA THR A 61 -10.19 10.88 2.97
C THR A 61 -9.31 10.27 1.88
N ALA A 62 -8.74 9.09 2.13
CA ALA A 62 -7.87 8.40 1.19
C ALA A 62 -8.62 7.95 -0.06
N MET A 63 -9.81 7.35 0.11
CA MET A 63 -10.67 6.93 -0.99
C MET A 63 -11.13 8.12 -1.83
N GLN A 64 -11.53 9.22 -1.21
CA GLN A 64 -11.89 10.44 -1.93
C GLN A 64 -10.75 10.98 -2.79
N GLU A 65 -9.53 11.04 -2.24
CA GLU A 65 -8.36 11.50 -3.00
C GLU A 65 -7.99 10.52 -4.12
N ALA A 66 -8.09 9.22 -3.87
CA ALA A 66 -7.85 8.21 -4.89
C ALA A 66 -8.84 8.31 -6.06
N SER A 67 -10.14 8.44 -5.78
CA SER A 67 -11.16 8.59 -6.82
C SER A 67 -10.98 9.88 -7.62
N LYS A 68 -10.64 11.00 -6.98
CA LYS A 68 -10.40 12.27 -7.68
C LYS A 68 -9.22 12.23 -8.64
N LYS A 69 -8.17 11.47 -8.28
CA LYS A 69 -6.91 11.41 -9.01
C LYS A 69 -6.78 10.15 -9.86
N ASN A 70 -7.82 9.31 -9.91
CA ASN A 70 -7.81 8.00 -10.58
C ASN A 70 -6.63 7.11 -10.15
N ILE A 71 -6.30 7.12 -8.86
CA ILE A 71 -5.24 6.30 -8.28
C ILE A 71 -5.75 4.87 -8.11
N ASN A 72 -4.91 3.88 -8.41
CA ASN A 72 -5.24 2.49 -8.17
C ASN A 72 -5.25 2.18 -6.66
N VAL A 73 -6.30 1.50 -6.18
CA VAL A 73 -6.50 1.24 -4.74
C VAL A 73 -6.56 -0.25 -4.46
N ALA A 74 -5.68 -0.72 -3.57
CA ALA A 74 -5.74 -2.04 -2.99
C ALA A 74 -6.15 -1.96 -1.51
N LYS A 75 -7.07 -2.81 -1.07
CA LYS A 75 -7.54 -2.87 0.32
C LYS A 75 -7.20 -4.23 0.93
N SER A 76 -6.75 -4.23 2.17
CA SER A 76 -6.55 -5.44 2.97
C SER A 76 -7.03 -5.23 4.39
N HIS A 77 -7.71 -6.24 4.94
CA HIS A 77 -8.10 -6.25 6.35
C HIS A 77 -6.92 -6.56 7.27
N SER A 78 -5.87 -7.22 6.75
CA SER A 78 -4.68 -7.54 7.52
C SER A 78 -3.54 -6.59 7.17
N SER A 79 -2.93 -6.02 8.20
CA SER A 79 -1.74 -5.17 8.13
C SER A 79 -0.43 -5.97 8.22
N SER A 80 -0.48 -7.29 8.06
CA SER A 80 0.73 -8.12 8.13
C SER A 80 1.70 -7.88 6.96
N SER A 81 2.97 -8.21 7.16
CA SER A 81 3.98 -8.19 6.09
C SER A 81 3.60 -9.12 4.94
N SER A 82 3.02 -10.28 5.22
CA SER A 82 2.53 -11.24 4.22
C SER A 82 1.42 -10.64 3.36
N SER A 83 0.47 -9.93 3.96
CA SER A 83 -0.61 -9.26 3.24
C SER A 83 -0.08 -8.14 2.35
N LEU A 84 0.89 -7.36 2.83
CA LEU A 84 1.56 -6.36 1.99
C LEU A 84 2.23 -7.01 0.79
N LYS A 85 3.01 -8.08 0.99
CA LYS A 85 3.68 -8.81 -0.10
C LYS A 85 2.70 -9.32 -1.15
N SER A 86 1.60 -9.95 -0.73
CA SER A 86 0.59 -10.47 -1.66
C SER A 86 -0.03 -9.37 -2.55
N ILE A 87 -0.27 -8.17 -1.99
CA ILE A 87 -0.74 -7.01 -2.76
C ILE A 87 0.34 -6.57 -3.75
N LEU A 88 1.59 -6.48 -3.30
CA LEU A 88 2.71 -6.08 -4.15
C LEU A 88 2.95 -7.10 -5.27
N ASP A 89 2.88 -8.41 -5.01
CA ASP A 89 3.02 -9.45 -6.05
C ASP A 89 1.93 -9.36 -7.12
N THR A 90 0.73 -8.89 -6.75
CA THR A 90 -0.38 -8.71 -7.69
C THR A 90 -0.22 -7.45 -8.54
N HIS A 91 0.31 -6.37 -7.95
CA HIS A 91 0.34 -5.04 -8.58
C HIS A 91 1.71 -4.61 -9.10
N CYS A 92 2.80 -5.22 -8.64
CA CYS A 92 4.17 -4.93 -9.04
C CYS A 92 4.68 -6.12 -9.88
N LEU A 93 4.80 -5.92 -11.19
CA LEU A 93 5.19 -6.96 -12.16
C LEU A 93 6.64 -7.48 -11.99
N ASN A 94 7.40 -6.99 -11.02
CA ASN A 94 8.80 -7.34 -10.83
C ASN A 94 8.95 -8.35 -9.69
N CYS A 95 8.72 -9.63 -9.97
CA CYS A 95 9.07 -10.74 -9.08
C CYS A 95 10.59 -10.76 -8.84
N SER A 96 11.03 -10.48 -7.62
CA SER A 96 12.41 -10.68 -7.19
C SER A 96 12.43 -11.59 -5.94
N GLY A 97 12.28 -12.91 -6.16
CA GLY A 97 12.59 -13.96 -5.16
C GLY A 97 11.45 -14.91 -4.81
N ASP A 98 11.65 -16.21 -5.10
CA ASP A 98 10.88 -17.39 -4.66
C ASP A 98 9.36 -17.42 -4.94
N CYS A 99 8.99 -17.20 -6.20
CA CYS A 99 7.65 -17.43 -6.72
C CYS A 99 7.36 -18.92 -6.97
N LYS A 100 7.10 -19.71 -5.91
CA LYS A 100 6.59 -21.10 -6.08
C LYS A 100 5.10 -21.18 -6.44
N ASN A 101 4.36 -20.07 -6.53
CA ASN A 101 2.93 -20.13 -6.88
C ASN A 101 2.31 -18.78 -7.36
N CYS A 102 2.93 -18.08 -8.32
CA CYS A 102 2.33 -16.87 -8.89
C CYS A 102 1.30 -17.20 -9.98
N ILE A 103 0.03 -16.86 -9.72
CA ILE A 103 -1.14 -17.13 -10.59
C ILE A 103 -1.13 -16.28 -11.88
N ASN A 104 -0.34 -15.19 -11.92
CA ASN A 104 -0.32 -14.23 -13.04
C ASN A 104 0.53 -14.69 -14.26
N HIS A 105 0.78 -15.99 -14.42
CA HIS A 105 1.47 -16.56 -15.58
C HIS A 105 0.68 -17.73 -16.22
N ILE A 106 -0.65 -17.67 -16.16
CA ILE A 106 -1.54 -18.50 -16.98
C ILE A 106 -2.22 -17.56 -17.97
N ASN A 107 -1.57 -17.35 -19.10
CA ASN A 107 -2.20 -17.16 -20.41
C ASN A 107 -1.21 -17.59 -21.49
#